data_AF-M1CIM3-F1
#
_entry.id   AF-M1CIM3-F1
#
_cell.length_a   1.000
_cell.length_b   1.000
_cell.length_c   1.000
_cell.angle_alpha   90.00
_cell.angle_beta   90.00
_cell.angle_gamma   90.00
#
_symmetry.space_group_name_H-M   'P 1'
#
loop_
_entity.id
_entity.type
_entity.pdbx_description
1 polymer ?
#
loop_
_entity_poly.entity_id
_entity_poly.type
_entity_poly.pdbx_seq_one_letter_code
_entity_poly.pdbx_strand_id
1 'polypeptide(L)'
;MQGVLGVKSYVTRSNELDMFTKRWRKRFRQEYPDMDQVELNVFGLWAYDSITLLAEAVEKVGTTAIPKLKKPDTRENLTDLDALRTSEVGSLLIDSMQNTELKPGLSGDFRIIDRELQPYPYQIVNIIGKGEKVVGFWTEKDGISHKLKMSGKTAKTNNKQLGIIIWPGESTIVPRGWEIPTSGKKLRVGSS
;
A
#
# COMPACT_ATOMS: atom_id res chain seq x y z
N MET A 1 -10.58 16.04 -14.03
CA MET A 1 -11.34 16.32 -12.79
C MET A 1 -10.62 17.45 -12.06
N GLN A 2 -11.33 18.28 -11.27
CA GLN A 2 -10.74 19.43 -10.58
C GLN A 2 -11.28 19.51 -9.16
N GLY A 3 -10.40 19.70 -8.18
CA GLY A 3 -10.74 19.95 -6.78
C GLY A 3 -11.25 18.76 -5.99
N VAL A 4 -10.89 17.54 -6.44
CA VAL A 4 -11.16 16.29 -5.73
C VAL A 4 -9.98 15.99 -4.79
N LEU A 5 -10.28 15.54 -3.58
CA LEU A 5 -9.28 14.99 -2.66
C LEU A 5 -9.19 13.48 -2.84
N GLY A 6 -7.96 12.98 -2.91
CA GLY A 6 -7.65 11.56 -2.98
C GLY A 6 -6.62 11.18 -1.92
N VAL A 7 -6.51 9.88 -1.70
CA VAL A 7 -5.49 9.27 -0.85
C VAL A 7 -4.76 8.22 -1.66
N LYS A 8 -3.43 8.18 -1.56
CA LYS A 8 -2.60 7.14 -2.18
C LYS A 8 -1.46 6.71 -1.29
N SER A 9 -1.01 5.46 -1.44
CA SER A 9 0.15 4.94 -0.69
C SER A 9 1.40 5.77 -0.99
N TYR A 10 2.15 6.13 0.04
CA TYR A 10 3.46 6.76 -0.12
C TYR A 10 4.54 5.69 -0.28
N VAL A 11 5.33 5.84 -1.34
CA VAL A 11 6.54 5.06 -1.54
C VAL A 11 7.73 6.00 -1.48
N THR A 12 8.69 5.67 -0.60
CA THR A 12 9.92 6.45 -0.44
C THR A 12 10.73 6.39 -1.73
N ARG A 13 11.11 7.54 -2.28
CA ARG A 13 11.99 7.59 -3.46
C ARG A 13 13.39 7.11 -3.07
N SER A 14 13.91 6.19 -3.86
CA SER A 14 15.28 5.68 -3.74
C SER A 14 15.90 5.51 -5.14
N ASN A 15 17.23 5.43 -5.20
CA ASN A 15 17.93 5.19 -6.47
C ASN A 15 17.63 3.77 -6.98
N GLU A 16 17.47 2.82 -6.07
CA GLU A 16 17.12 1.42 -6.33
C GLU A 16 15.75 1.32 -7.01
N LEU A 17 14.76 2.07 -6.49
CA LEU A 17 13.42 2.14 -7.07
C LEU A 17 13.43 2.76 -8.47
N ASP A 18 14.19 3.85 -8.68
CA ASP A 18 14.31 4.48 -9.99
C ASP A 18 14.97 3.54 -11.01
N MET A 19 16.07 2.89 -10.63
CA MET A 19 16.73 1.88 -11.46
C MET A 19 15.81 0.70 -11.78
N PHE A 20 15.10 0.19 -10.78
CA PHE A 20 14.13 -0.89 -10.98
C PHE A 20 13.02 -0.47 -11.94
N THR A 21 12.43 0.71 -11.73
CA THR A 21 11.34 1.24 -12.57
C THR A 21 11.80 1.39 -14.03
N LYS A 22 13.02 1.87 -14.26
CA LYS A 22 13.63 1.95 -15.60
C LYS A 22 13.77 0.58 -16.26
N ARG A 23 14.30 -0.42 -15.52
CA ARG A 23 14.44 -1.79 -16.01
C ARG A 23 13.08 -2.43 -16.31
N TRP A 24 12.12 -2.28 -15.40
CA TRP A 24 10.78 -2.81 -15.54
C TRP A 24 10.07 -2.22 -16.76
N ARG A 25 10.10 -0.89 -16.94
CA ARG A 25 9.52 -0.23 -18.12
C ARG A 25 10.14 -0.70 -19.43
N LYS A 26 11.45 -0.93 -19.45
CA LYS A 26 12.14 -1.47 -20.63
C LYS A 26 11.64 -2.88 -20.96
N ARG A 27 11.56 -3.77 -19.97
CA ARG A 27 11.10 -5.15 -20.17
C ARG A 27 9.63 -5.21 -20.56
N PHE A 28 8.77 -4.45 -19.89
CA PHE A 28 7.33 -4.40 -20.18
C PHE A 28 7.06 -4.06 -21.65
N ARG A 29 7.74 -3.03 -22.20
CA ARG A 29 7.61 -2.67 -23.62
C ARG A 29 8.12 -3.74 -24.59
N GLN A 30 9.08 -4.56 -24.19
CA GLN A 30 9.59 -5.64 -25.02
C GLN A 30 8.61 -6.81 -25.08
N GLU A 31 7.95 -7.12 -23.96
CA GLU A 31 6.98 -8.22 -23.85
C GLU A 31 5.61 -7.82 -24.41
N TYR A 32 5.22 -6.55 -24.28
CA TYR A 32 3.92 -6.03 -24.67
C TYR A 32 4.07 -4.76 -25.54
N PRO A 33 4.55 -4.90 -26.79
CA PRO A 33 4.85 -3.75 -27.66
C PRO A 33 3.61 -2.94 -28.08
N ASP A 34 2.45 -3.60 -28.16
CA ASP A 34 1.19 -2.99 -28.61
C ASP A 34 0.38 -2.36 -27.46
N MET A 35 0.81 -2.52 -26.20
CA MET A 35 0.16 -1.90 -25.06
C MET A 35 0.72 -0.49 -24.78
N ASP A 36 -0.18 0.41 -24.38
CA ASP A 36 0.20 1.72 -23.87
C ASP A 36 1.14 1.59 -22.66
N GLN A 37 1.91 2.65 -22.40
CA GLN A 37 2.80 2.67 -21.24
C GLN A 37 2.02 2.53 -19.94
N VAL A 38 2.18 1.37 -19.30
CA VAL A 38 1.69 1.13 -17.95
C VAL A 38 2.69 1.68 -16.94
N GLU A 39 2.22 2.42 -15.95
CA GLU A 39 3.04 2.83 -14.83
C GLU A 39 3.09 1.76 -13.75
N LEU A 40 4.28 1.54 -13.20
CA LEU A 40 4.47 0.66 -12.06
C LEU A 40 3.78 1.27 -10.84
N ASN A 41 2.74 0.60 -10.37
CA ASN A 41 1.99 1.03 -9.19
C ASN A 41 2.53 0.40 -7.90
N VAL A 42 1.97 0.82 -6.77
CA VAL A 42 2.40 0.34 -5.45
C VAL A 42 2.19 -1.17 -5.26
N PHE A 43 1.17 -1.76 -5.86
CA PHE A 43 0.93 -3.20 -5.77
C PHE A 43 2.02 -4.01 -6.48
N GLY A 44 2.53 -3.51 -7.62
CA GLY A 44 3.67 -4.12 -8.29
C GLY A 44 4.95 -4.10 -7.45
N LEU A 45 5.17 -3.01 -6.71
CA LEU A 45 6.28 -2.90 -5.76
C LEU A 45 6.11 -3.85 -4.57
N TRP A 46 4.91 -3.91 -3.99
CA TRP A 46 4.61 -4.85 -2.91
C TRP A 46 4.74 -6.30 -3.35
N ALA A 47 4.34 -6.64 -4.57
CA ALA A 47 4.51 -8.00 -5.11
C ALA A 47 6.00 -8.37 -5.21
N TYR A 48 6.83 -7.44 -5.70
CA TYR A 48 8.28 -7.64 -5.78
C TYR A 48 8.91 -7.86 -4.39
N ASP A 49 8.60 -6.98 -3.44
CA ASP A 49 9.13 -7.09 -2.08
C ASP A 49 8.59 -8.34 -1.36
N SER A 50 7.33 -8.72 -1.58
CA SER A 50 6.75 -9.95 -1.02
C SER A 50 7.46 -11.21 -1.50
N ILE A 51 7.76 -11.30 -2.80
CA ILE A 51 8.49 -12.44 -3.36
C ILE A 51 9.94 -12.46 -2.85
N THR A 52 10.57 -11.28 -2.74
CA THR A 52 11.93 -11.17 -2.19
C THR A 52 11.97 -11.63 -0.73
N LEU A 53 11.03 -11.16 0.10
CA LEU A 53 10.90 -11.57 1.49
C LEU A 53 10.62 -13.08 1.62
N LEU A 54 9.75 -13.62 0.75
CA LEU A 54 9.47 -15.06 0.72
C LEU A 54 10.74 -15.86 0.39
N ALA A 55 11.53 -15.42 -0.58
CA ALA A 55 12.77 -16.09 -0.96
C ALA A 55 13.77 -16.11 0.22
N GLU A 56 13.96 -14.98 0.90
CA GLU A 56 14.82 -14.90 2.10
C GLU A 56 14.31 -15.79 3.24
N ALA A 57 12.99 -15.84 3.47
CA ALA A 57 12.39 -16.68 4.49
C ALA A 57 12.56 -18.18 4.17
N VAL A 58 12.36 -18.57 2.91
CA VAL A 58 12.58 -19.96 2.45
C VAL A 58 14.05 -20.36 2.61
N GLU A 59 14.99 -19.48 2.27
CA GLU A 59 16.42 -19.73 2.46
C GLU A 59 16.76 -19.98 3.93
N LYS A 60 16.24 -19.14 4.84
CA LYS A 60 16.41 -19.33 6.29
C LYS A 60 15.86 -20.66 6.78
N VAL A 61 14.65 -21.05 6.36
CA VAL A 61 14.04 -22.33 6.77
C VAL A 61 14.79 -23.53 6.16
N GLY A 62 15.23 -23.43 4.91
CA GLY A 62 15.93 -24.51 4.21
C GLY A 62 17.25 -24.93 4.88
N THR A 63 17.87 -24.04 5.66
CA THR A 63 19.07 -24.37 6.46
C THR A 63 18.76 -25.18 7.74
N THR A 64 17.51 -25.19 8.20
CA THR A 64 17.11 -25.74 9.51
C THR A 64 16.21 -26.97 9.41
N ALA A 65 15.45 -27.10 8.32
CA ALA A 65 14.48 -28.18 8.16
C ALA A 65 14.40 -28.69 6.71
N ILE A 66 14.28 -30.01 6.57
CA ILE A 66 13.99 -30.64 5.27
C ILE A 66 12.49 -30.52 5.02
N PRO A 67 12.03 -29.92 3.90
CA PRO A 67 10.62 -29.82 3.58
C PRO A 67 10.00 -31.22 3.46
N LYS A 68 9.03 -31.50 4.33
CA LYS A 68 8.22 -32.72 4.28
C LYS A 68 6.76 -32.34 4.15
N LEU A 69 6.08 -33.09 3.30
CA LEU A 69 4.65 -32.93 3.06
C LEU A 69 3.92 -34.11 3.72
N LYS A 70 2.99 -33.81 4.63
CA LYS A 70 2.11 -34.81 5.22
C LYS A 70 1.19 -35.37 4.15
N LYS A 71 0.93 -36.67 4.22
CA LYS A 71 -0.08 -37.29 3.37
C LYS A 71 -1.47 -36.84 3.84
N PRO A 72 -2.44 -36.68 2.92
CA PRO A 72 -3.82 -36.42 3.28
C PRO A 72 -4.42 -37.60 4.05
N ASP A 73 -5.47 -37.33 4.84
CA ASP A 73 -6.17 -38.35 5.62
C ASP A 73 -6.77 -39.43 4.70
N THR A 74 -6.60 -40.70 5.03
CA THR A 74 -7.10 -41.85 4.25
C THR A 74 -8.58 -42.15 4.54
N ARG A 75 -9.47 -41.14 4.52
CA ARG A 75 -10.91 -41.37 4.66
C ARG A 75 -11.50 -41.78 3.32
N GLU A 76 -12.48 -42.69 3.33
CA GLU A 76 -13.30 -42.97 2.15
C GLU A 76 -14.35 -41.87 2.05
N ASN A 77 -14.44 -41.21 0.88
CA ASN A 77 -15.20 -39.96 0.57
C ASN A 77 -14.43 -38.63 0.78
N LEU A 78 -13.23 -38.52 0.21
CA LEU A 78 -12.49 -37.25 0.17
C LEU A 78 -12.96 -36.38 -0.99
N THR A 79 -13.08 -35.07 -0.73
CA THR A 79 -13.15 -34.07 -1.79
C THR A 79 -11.74 -33.80 -2.32
N ASP A 80 -11.64 -33.21 -3.51
CA ASP A 80 -10.35 -32.82 -4.10
C ASP A 80 -9.54 -31.87 -3.19
N LEU A 81 -10.22 -31.09 -2.34
CA LEU A 81 -9.60 -30.23 -1.33
C LEU A 81 -8.93 -31.04 -0.20
N ASP A 82 -9.51 -32.18 0.18
CA ASP A 82 -8.97 -33.05 1.23
C ASP A 82 -7.74 -33.83 0.76
N ALA A 83 -7.52 -33.94 -0.56
CA ALA A 83 -6.32 -34.53 -1.14
C ALA A 83 -5.08 -33.61 -1.05
N LEU A 84 -5.25 -32.33 -0.69
CA LEU A 84 -4.13 -31.40 -0.54
C LEU A 84 -3.22 -31.78 0.63
N ARG A 85 -1.93 -31.90 0.33
CA ARG A 85 -0.90 -32.19 1.31
C ARG A 85 -0.60 -30.94 2.14
N THR A 86 -0.44 -31.10 3.45
CA THR A 86 0.02 -30.02 4.33
C THR A 86 1.53 -30.10 4.54
N SER A 87 2.17 -28.95 4.71
CA SER A 87 3.61 -28.88 4.97
C SER A 87 3.90 -29.02 6.46
N GLU A 88 4.86 -29.88 6.82
CA GLU A 88 5.36 -29.99 8.21
C GLU A 88 6.16 -28.76 8.63
N VAL A 89 6.72 -28.03 7.66
CA VAL A 89 7.55 -26.84 7.88
C VAL A 89 6.78 -25.54 7.61
N GLY A 90 5.46 -25.63 7.37
CA GLY A 90 4.63 -24.49 7.01
C GLY A 90 4.59 -23.40 8.10
N SER A 91 4.49 -23.81 9.38
CA SER A 91 4.55 -22.87 10.50
C SER A 91 5.91 -22.20 10.60
N LEU A 92 7.01 -22.95 10.44
CA LEU A 92 8.37 -22.40 10.45
C LEU A 92 8.57 -21.37 9.34
N LEU A 93 7.97 -21.58 8.16
CA LEU A 93 8.01 -20.62 7.06
C LEU A 93 7.22 -19.35 7.40
N ILE A 94 6.01 -19.48 7.94
CA ILE A 94 5.22 -18.32 8.39
C ILE A 94 5.99 -17.53 9.45
N ASP A 95 6.56 -18.22 10.44
CA ASP A 95 7.36 -17.60 11.49
C ASP A 95 8.60 -16.92 10.90
N SER A 96 9.29 -17.55 9.95
CA SER A 96 10.45 -16.96 9.28
C SER A 96 10.09 -15.71 8.47
N MET A 97 8.94 -15.72 7.77
CA MET A 97 8.44 -14.56 7.03
C MET A 97 8.10 -13.40 7.96
N GLN A 98 7.43 -13.65 9.09
CA GLN A 98 7.08 -12.62 10.07
C GLN A 98 8.31 -12.02 10.78
N ASN A 99 9.39 -12.81 10.90
CA ASN A 99 10.65 -12.36 11.50
C ASN A 99 11.65 -11.82 10.45
N THR A 100 11.28 -11.79 9.17
CA THR A 100 12.11 -11.24 8.10
C THR A 100 11.71 -9.80 7.80
N GLU A 101 12.70 -8.95 7.59
CA GLU A 101 12.51 -7.53 7.30
C GLU A 101 13.45 -7.11 6.18
N LEU A 102 12.88 -6.55 5.10
CA LEU A 102 13.66 -5.98 4.01
C LEU A 102 13.93 -4.51 4.29
N LYS A 103 15.22 -4.16 4.41
CA LYS A 103 15.69 -2.81 4.73
C LYS A 103 16.92 -2.44 3.87
N PRO A 104 16.75 -1.63 2.80
CA PRO A 104 15.48 -1.19 2.22
C PRO A 104 14.89 -2.23 1.25
N GLY A 105 13.56 -2.41 1.28
CA GLY A 105 12.82 -2.95 0.13
C GLY A 105 12.61 -1.88 -0.95
N LEU A 106 12.09 -2.26 -2.13
CA LEU A 106 11.81 -1.31 -3.21
C LEU A 106 10.66 -0.35 -2.88
N SER A 107 9.69 -0.79 -2.08
CA SER A 107 8.59 0.01 -1.56
C SER A 107 8.92 0.77 -0.27
N GLY A 108 10.17 0.68 0.21
CA GLY A 108 10.63 1.14 1.52
C GLY A 108 10.88 -0.05 2.45
N ASP A 109 11.00 0.21 3.76
CA ASP A 109 11.10 -0.85 4.76
C ASP A 109 9.87 -1.77 4.64
N PHE A 110 10.10 -3.06 4.44
CA PHE A 110 9.04 -4.04 4.16
C PHE A 110 9.08 -5.16 5.20
N ARG A 111 7.99 -5.31 5.96
CA ARG A 111 7.83 -6.31 7.01
C ARG A 111 6.36 -6.71 7.15
N ILE A 112 6.13 -7.95 7.53
CA ILE A 112 4.79 -8.50 7.79
C ILE A 112 4.63 -8.63 9.30
N ILE A 113 3.63 -7.96 9.87
CA ILE A 113 3.31 -8.06 11.31
C ILE A 113 1.87 -8.52 11.42
N ASP A 114 1.63 -9.53 12.26
CA ASP A 114 0.30 -10.13 12.45
C ASP A 114 -0.37 -10.55 11.13
N ARG A 115 0.46 -10.98 10.15
CA ARG A 115 0.06 -11.38 8.79
C ARG A 115 -0.47 -10.24 7.91
N GLU A 116 -0.32 -9.01 8.36
CA GLU A 116 -0.66 -7.81 7.61
C GLU A 116 0.60 -7.06 7.19
N LEU A 117 0.52 -6.44 6.02
CA LEU A 117 1.51 -5.47 5.62
C LEU A 117 1.33 -4.23 6.50
N GLN A 118 2.37 -3.85 7.23
CA GLN A 118 2.30 -2.71 8.14
C GLN A 118 1.81 -1.44 7.43
N PRO A 119 1.00 -0.60 8.10
CA PRO A 119 0.40 0.55 7.46
C PRO A 119 1.50 1.51 6.96
N TYR A 120 1.61 1.59 5.64
CA TYR A 120 2.46 2.58 5.01
C TYR A 120 1.88 3.98 5.24
N PRO A 121 2.74 5.02 5.31
CA PRO A 121 2.26 6.38 5.18
C PRO A 121 1.42 6.54 3.91
N TYR A 122 0.36 7.34 4.00
CA TYR A 122 -0.45 7.72 2.85
C TYR A 122 -0.23 9.18 2.53
N GLN A 123 -0.29 9.54 1.25
CA GLN A 123 -0.33 10.90 0.78
C GLN A 123 -1.79 11.32 0.58
N ILE A 124 -2.13 12.49 1.11
CA ILE A 124 -3.38 13.19 0.80
C ILE A 124 -3.06 14.11 -0.37
N VAL A 125 -3.78 13.94 -1.47
CA VAL A 125 -3.55 14.68 -2.72
C VAL A 125 -4.81 15.45 -3.14
N ASN A 126 -4.62 16.65 -3.68
CA ASN A 126 -5.64 17.40 -4.38
C ASN A 126 -5.43 17.24 -5.89
N ILE A 127 -6.46 16.78 -6.60
CA ILE A 127 -6.45 16.55 -8.04
C ILE A 127 -6.78 17.86 -8.77
N ILE A 128 -5.86 18.33 -9.60
CA ILE A 128 -5.92 19.61 -10.32
C ILE A 128 -5.71 19.32 -11.81
N GLY A 129 -6.80 19.28 -12.58
CA GLY A 129 -6.80 19.02 -14.01
C GLY A 129 -6.32 17.60 -14.33
N LYS A 130 -5.11 17.52 -14.92
CA LYS A 130 -4.40 16.26 -15.20
C LYS A 130 -3.30 15.95 -14.18
N GLY A 131 -3.06 16.86 -13.22
CA GLY A 131 -2.03 16.72 -12.20
C GLY A 131 -2.61 16.53 -10.81
N GLU A 132 -1.70 16.38 -9.86
CA GLU A 132 -2.00 16.26 -8.44
C GLU A 132 -1.02 17.11 -7.63
N LYS A 133 -1.49 17.58 -6.47
CA LYS A 133 -0.69 18.32 -5.49
C LYS A 133 -0.81 17.65 -4.13
N VAL A 134 0.33 17.37 -3.51
CA VAL A 134 0.35 16.83 -2.14
C VAL A 134 -0.10 17.91 -1.15
N VAL A 135 -1.08 17.57 -0.33
CA VAL A 135 -1.66 18.41 0.72
C VAL A 135 -1.15 18.01 2.10
N GLY A 136 -0.86 16.73 2.29
CA GLY A 136 -0.32 16.22 3.53
C GLY A 136 -0.12 14.72 3.47
N PHE A 137 0.14 14.14 4.63
CA PHE A 137 0.38 12.73 4.85
C PHE A 137 -0.45 12.25 6.02
N TRP A 138 -0.87 10.99 5.98
CA TRP A 138 -1.45 10.31 7.12
C TRP A 138 -0.56 9.14 7.52
N THR A 139 -0.30 9.02 8.82
CA THR A 139 0.26 7.81 9.43
C THR A 139 -0.62 7.40 10.59
N GLU A 140 -0.62 6.12 10.93
CA GLU A 140 -1.35 5.63 12.09
C GLU A 140 -0.91 6.33 13.40
N LYS A 141 0.40 6.61 13.52
CA LYS A 141 0.99 7.20 14.73
C LYS A 141 0.76 8.71 14.87
N ASP A 142 0.86 9.46 13.78
CA ASP A 142 0.82 10.93 13.81
C ASP A 142 -0.51 11.51 13.29
N GLY A 143 -1.41 10.68 12.77
CA GLY A 143 -2.60 11.13 12.07
C GLY A 143 -2.25 11.97 10.83
N ILE A 144 -3.05 13.01 10.55
CA ILE A 144 -2.83 13.89 9.40
C ILE A 144 -1.78 14.95 9.73
N SER A 145 -0.75 15.05 8.89
CA SER A 145 0.35 16.01 9.03
C SER A 145 0.77 16.59 7.68
N HIS A 146 1.32 17.80 7.67
CA HIS A 146 1.80 18.42 6.42
C HIS A 146 3.06 17.75 5.86
N LYS A 147 3.93 17.25 6.75
CA LYS A 147 5.19 16.60 6.40
C LYS A 147 5.25 15.23 7.05
N LEU A 148 5.72 14.25 6.30
CA LEU A 148 6.00 12.93 6.83
C LEU A 148 7.15 13.00 7.83
N LYS A 149 6.92 12.55 9.06
CA LYS A 149 7.97 12.39 10.07
C LYS A 149 8.60 11.01 9.92
N MET A 150 9.68 10.91 9.16
CA MET A 150 10.49 9.69 9.14
C MET A 150 11.62 9.87 10.16
N SER A 151 11.74 8.92 11.10
CA SER A 151 12.66 8.91 12.25
C SER A 151 12.19 9.71 13.49
N GLY A 152 12.29 9.06 14.66
CA GLY A 152 11.73 9.44 15.97
C GLY A 152 12.22 10.75 16.61
N LYS A 153 12.56 11.78 15.83
CA LYS A 153 12.64 13.15 16.32
C LYS A 153 11.26 13.77 16.28
N THR A 154 10.67 13.91 17.46
CA THR A 154 9.46 14.69 17.74
C THR A 154 9.68 16.16 17.40
N ALA A 155 9.54 16.52 16.13
CA ALA A 155 9.25 17.90 15.77
C ALA A 155 7.81 18.19 16.21
N LYS A 156 7.66 19.11 17.17
CA LYS A 156 6.39 19.61 17.68
C LYS A 156 5.42 19.84 16.52
N THR A 157 4.28 19.15 16.57
CA THR A 157 3.19 19.30 15.60
C THR A 157 2.62 20.70 15.70
N ASN A 158 3.05 21.60 14.82
CA ASN A 158 2.19 22.70 14.44
C ASN A 158 1.29 22.17 13.33
N ASN A 159 0.08 21.71 13.67
CA ASN A 159 -1.01 21.35 12.74
C ASN A 159 -1.50 22.54 11.88
N LYS A 160 -0.70 23.59 11.73
CA LYS A 160 -1.18 24.91 11.33
C LYS A 160 -1.17 25.18 9.84
N GLN A 161 -0.67 24.30 8.98
CA GLN A 161 -0.81 24.46 7.53
C GLN A 161 -0.60 23.13 6.79
N LEU A 162 -1.70 22.42 6.53
CA LEU A 162 -1.74 21.51 5.39
C LEU A 162 -1.53 22.32 4.10
N GLY A 163 -1.13 21.63 3.05
CA GLY A 163 -0.99 22.24 1.73
C GLY A 163 -2.32 22.83 1.28
N ILE A 164 -2.27 23.95 0.57
CA ILE A 164 -3.47 24.62 0.06
C ILE A 164 -4.23 23.67 -0.87
N ILE A 165 -5.50 23.42 -0.53
CA ILE A 165 -6.49 22.67 -1.30
C ILE A 165 -7.12 23.65 -2.29
N ILE A 166 -7.17 23.27 -3.57
CA ILE A 166 -7.85 24.03 -4.62
C ILE A 166 -9.15 23.30 -4.92
N TRP A 167 -10.27 24.00 -4.79
CA TRP A 167 -11.61 23.51 -5.06
C TRP A 167 -12.00 23.76 -6.53
N PRO A 168 -13.11 23.18 -7.02
CA PRO A 168 -13.65 23.53 -8.33
C PRO A 168 -13.79 25.06 -8.51
N GLY A 169 -13.44 25.57 -9.69
CA GLY A 169 -13.42 27.02 -9.96
C GLY A 169 -12.20 27.76 -9.41
N GLU A 170 -11.10 27.04 -9.16
CA GLU A 170 -9.81 27.60 -8.70
C GLU A 170 -9.87 28.31 -7.34
N SER A 171 -10.91 28.03 -6.57
CA SER A 171 -11.12 28.62 -5.25
C SER A 171 -10.29 27.91 -4.19
N THR A 172 -9.72 28.68 -3.25
CA THR A 172 -9.14 28.13 -2.01
C THR A 172 -10.14 28.14 -0.85
N ILE A 173 -11.34 28.69 -1.08
CA ILE A 173 -12.43 28.77 -0.10
C ILE A 173 -13.15 27.44 -0.05
N VAL A 174 -13.25 26.87 1.16
CA VAL A 174 -13.98 25.62 1.41
C VAL A 174 -15.45 25.76 0.98
N PRO A 175 -15.98 24.89 0.10
CA PRO A 175 -17.36 24.96 -0.35
C PRO A 175 -18.33 24.74 0.82
N ARG A 176 -19.34 25.62 0.95
CA ARG A 176 -20.33 25.56 2.04
C ARG A 176 -21.25 24.32 1.99
N GLY A 177 -21.33 23.63 0.84
CA GLY A 177 -22.25 22.52 0.60
C GLY A 177 -21.89 21.17 1.25
N TRP A 178 -20.76 21.08 1.94
CA TRP A 178 -20.31 19.85 2.64
C TRP A 178 -20.57 19.89 4.17
N GLU A 179 -21.12 20.98 4.70
CA GLU A 179 -21.65 20.98 6.07
C GLU A 179 -22.97 20.23 6.09
N ILE A 180 -23.06 19.17 6.91
CA ILE A 180 -24.36 18.61 7.31
C ILE A 180 -25.07 19.75 8.05
N PRO A 181 -26.25 20.23 7.60
CA PRO A 181 -26.93 21.31 8.28
C PRO A 181 -27.28 20.86 9.69
N THR A 182 -26.56 21.36 10.69
CA THR A 182 -26.80 21.03 12.11
C THR A 182 -28.00 21.77 12.68
N SER A 183 -28.59 22.73 11.95
CA SER A 183 -29.73 23.53 12.40
C SER A 183 -30.66 24.04 11.27
N GLY A 184 -30.86 23.25 10.21
CA GLY A 184 -31.75 23.60 9.09
C GLY A 184 -33.08 22.85 9.07
N LYS A 185 -34.18 23.53 8.69
CA LYS A 185 -35.52 22.95 8.53
C LYS A 185 -35.51 21.79 7.52
N LYS A 186 -35.94 20.59 7.93
CA LYS A 186 -36.05 19.40 7.06
C LYS A 186 -36.92 19.69 5.85
N LEU A 187 -36.36 19.52 4.65
CA LEU A 187 -37.12 19.59 3.39
C LEU A 187 -37.87 18.26 3.17
N ARG A 188 -39.15 18.36 2.79
CA ARG A 188 -39.96 17.21 2.35
C ARG A 188 -39.98 17.21 0.82
N VAL A 189 -39.51 16.13 0.23
CA VAL A 189 -39.63 15.89 -1.22
C VAL A 189 -41.02 15.32 -1.47
N GLY A 190 -41.85 16.04 -2.21
CA GLY A 190 -43.10 15.50 -2.77
C GLY A 190 -42.85 15.05 -4.20
N SER A 191 -43.17 13.80 -4.51
CA SER A 191 -43.31 13.34 -5.88
C SER A 191 -44.69 13.71 -6.39
N SER A 192 -44.75 14.41 -7.52
CA SER A 192 -45.95 14.52 -8.36
C SER A 192 -46.15 13.25 -9.18
#